data_AF-A0A9W7HXY1-F1
#
_entry.id   AF-A0A9W7HXY1-F1
#
_cell.length_a   1.000
_cell.length_b   1.000
_cell.length_c   1.000
_cell.angle_alpha   90.00
_cell.angle_beta   90.00
_cell.angle_gamma   90.00
#
_symmetry.space_group_name_H-M   'P 1'
#
loop_
_entity.id
_entity.type
_entity.pdbx_description
1 polymer ?
#
loop_
_entity_poly.entity_id
_entity_poly.type
_entity_poly.pdbx_seq_one_letter_code
_entity_poly.pdbx_strand_id
1 'polypeptide(L)'
;MAPSAAATAFLYFTFWTLLISSAVSLTCSGQKFTKNQVFSTCLDLPSLPSYLHFSYDSSNTTLSVAFIASPSKPGGWVAWAINPKATSMVGSQALVAYKNSTTGLAVVRTFDVSSYSSIVPNNLSFEVWDRTAESRSDGSLAIFAKFKIPADLASGGEKK
;
A
#
# COMPACT_ATOMS: atom_id res chain seq x y z
N MET A 1 10.25 -34.94 -46.70
CA MET A 1 11.45 -34.33 -46.10
C MET A 1 11.29 -34.37 -44.58
N ALA A 2 12.04 -35.23 -43.89
CA ALA A 2 12.00 -35.30 -42.43
C ALA A 2 12.66 -34.04 -41.84
N PRO A 3 12.08 -33.43 -40.78
CA PRO A 3 12.74 -32.33 -40.10
C PRO A 3 14.09 -32.83 -39.53
N SER A 4 15.14 -32.02 -39.71
CA SER A 4 16.47 -32.31 -39.17
C SER A 4 16.39 -32.46 -37.64
N ALA A 5 17.12 -33.42 -37.07
CA ALA A 5 17.22 -33.64 -35.63
C ALA A 5 17.63 -32.37 -34.85
N ALA A 6 18.34 -31.45 -35.51
CA ALA A 6 18.72 -30.15 -34.95
C ALA A 6 17.50 -29.21 -34.78
N ALA A 7 16.52 -29.26 -35.69
CA ALA A 7 15.33 -28.42 -35.65
C ALA A 7 14.37 -28.88 -34.53
N THR A 8 14.24 -30.19 -34.33
CA THR A 8 13.49 -30.76 -33.19
C THR A 8 14.17 -30.43 -31.87
N ALA A 9 15.49 -30.57 -31.76
CA ALA A 9 16.24 -30.20 -30.56
C ALA A 9 16.09 -28.71 -30.21
N PHE A 10 16.13 -27.82 -31.22
CA PHE A 10 15.90 -26.39 -31.04
C PHE A 10 14.50 -26.06 -30.54
N LEU A 11 13.47 -26.68 -31.12
CA LEU A 11 12.07 -26.48 -30.71
C LEU A 11 11.83 -26.95 -29.27
N TYR A 12 12.39 -28.11 -28.90
CA TYR A 12 12.36 -28.57 -27.51
C TYR A 12 13.07 -27.56 -26.59
N PHE A 13 14.27 -27.09 -26.94
CA PHE A 13 15.00 -26.13 -26.11
C PHE A 13 14.24 -24.81 -25.91
N THR A 14 13.59 -24.28 -26.96
CA THR A 14 12.74 -23.08 -26.84
C THR A 14 11.47 -23.31 -26.02
N PHE A 15 10.93 -24.52 -26.02
CA PHE A 15 9.77 -24.86 -25.20
C PHE A 15 10.13 -24.97 -23.71
N TRP A 16 11.33 -25.47 -23.39
CA TRP A 16 11.85 -25.54 -22.02
C TRP A 16 12.15 -24.15 -21.42
N THR A 17 12.64 -23.19 -22.21
CA THR A 17 12.92 -21.83 -21.70
C THR A 17 11.66 -21.02 -21.43
N LEU A 18 10.54 -21.29 -22.14
CA LEU A 18 9.25 -20.64 -21.90
C LEU A 18 8.55 -21.08 -20.60
N LEU A 19 8.95 -22.21 -20.01
CA LEU A 19 8.40 -22.71 -18.74
C LEU A 19 9.01 -22.02 -17.51
N ILE A 20 10.14 -21.32 -17.68
CA ILE A 20 10.79 -20.58 -16.59
C ILE A 20 10.18 -19.18 -16.56
N SER A 21 8.96 -19.08 -16.07
CA SER A 21 8.38 -17.78 -15.74
C SER A 21 9.09 -17.26 -14.50
N SER A 22 9.72 -16.09 -14.58
CA SER A 22 10.24 -15.40 -13.40
C SER A 22 9.05 -15.01 -12.52
N ALA A 23 8.73 -15.85 -11.53
CA ALA A 23 7.85 -15.44 -10.46
C ALA A 23 8.52 -14.25 -9.78
N VAL A 24 8.03 -13.04 -10.05
CA VAL A 24 8.43 -11.84 -9.32
C VAL A 24 7.95 -12.06 -7.90
N SER A 25 8.88 -12.47 -7.03
CA SER A 25 8.59 -12.63 -5.60
C SER A 25 8.31 -11.25 -5.03
N LEU A 26 7.05 -10.98 -4.69
CA LEU A 26 6.66 -9.74 -4.04
C LEU A 26 7.32 -9.67 -2.67
N THR A 27 8.12 -8.62 -2.43
CA THR A 27 8.75 -8.43 -1.12
C THR A 27 7.74 -8.07 -0.05
N CYS A 28 6.63 -7.48 -0.47
CA CYS A 28 5.50 -7.16 0.39
C CYS A 28 4.92 -8.42 1.08
N SER A 29 4.90 -9.58 0.43
CA SER A 29 4.36 -10.83 1.01
C SER A 29 5.15 -11.33 2.23
N GLY A 30 6.41 -10.89 2.37
CA GLY A 30 7.25 -11.18 3.54
C GLY A 30 6.99 -10.26 4.73
N GLN A 31 6.21 -9.18 4.56
CA GLN A 31 5.93 -8.21 5.62
C GLN A 31 4.97 -8.81 6.65
N LYS A 32 5.38 -8.78 7.92
CA LYS A 32 4.60 -9.28 9.06
C LYS A 32 4.10 -8.13 9.93
N PHE A 33 2.96 -8.32 10.56
CA PHE A 33 2.33 -7.35 11.45
C PHE A 33 2.22 -7.90 12.88
N THR A 34 2.29 -7.04 13.90
CA THR A 34 2.32 -7.48 15.30
C THR A 34 1.03 -8.19 15.71
N LYS A 35 -0.11 -7.82 15.13
CA LYS A 35 -1.42 -8.41 15.44
C LYS A 35 -1.85 -9.55 14.50
N ASN A 36 -0.93 -10.13 13.73
CA ASN A 36 -1.22 -11.18 12.75
C ASN A 36 -2.38 -10.83 11.79
N GLN A 37 -2.48 -9.56 11.41
CA GLN A 37 -3.49 -9.11 10.45
C GLN A 37 -3.17 -9.71 9.07
N VAL A 38 -4.20 -10.12 8.35
CA VAL A 38 -4.07 -10.74 7.03
C VAL A 38 -4.82 -9.88 6.01
N PHE A 39 -4.18 -9.62 4.88
CA PHE A 39 -4.74 -8.86 3.78
C PHE A 39 -4.78 -9.71 2.51
N SER A 40 -5.84 -9.58 1.71
CA SER A 40 -6.02 -10.35 0.48
C SER A 40 -5.11 -9.88 -0.65
N THR A 41 -4.69 -8.62 -0.61
CA THR A 41 -3.89 -7.99 -1.64
C THR A 41 -2.69 -7.29 -1.04
N CYS A 42 -1.59 -7.32 -1.78
CA CYS A 42 -0.30 -6.82 -1.37
C CYS A 42 0.45 -6.29 -2.59
N LEU A 43 1.01 -5.10 -2.50
CA LEU A 43 1.70 -4.41 -3.58
C LEU A 43 3.05 -3.87 -3.08
N ASP A 44 4.11 -4.17 -3.82
CA ASP A 44 5.36 -3.41 -3.76
C ASP A 44 5.14 -2.08 -4.51
N LEU A 45 5.35 -0.95 -3.83
CA LEU A 45 5.20 0.35 -4.47
C LEU A 45 6.49 0.74 -5.22
N PRO A 46 6.37 1.50 -6.33
CA PRO A 46 7.48 1.71 -7.25
C PRO A 46 8.59 2.62 -6.70
N SER A 47 8.29 3.40 -5.66
CA SER A 47 9.20 4.41 -5.13
C SER A 47 9.19 4.37 -3.62
N LEU A 48 10.40 4.49 -3.04
CA LEU A 48 10.67 4.33 -1.61
C LEU A 48 10.35 2.89 -1.17
N PRO A 49 11.22 2.21 -0.40
CA PRO A 49 10.97 0.83 0.03
C PRO A 49 9.70 0.79 0.89
N SER A 50 8.56 0.56 0.23
CA SER A 50 7.23 0.78 0.76
C SER A 50 6.24 -0.20 0.18
N TYR A 51 5.27 -0.56 1.01
CA TYR A 51 4.41 -1.71 0.79
C TYR A 51 2.98 -1.32 1.13
N LEU A 52 2.05 -1.69 0.25
CA LEU A 52 0.63 -1.49 0.48
C LEU A 52 -0.07 -2.85 0.56
N HIS A 53 -0.68 -3.12 1.70
CA HIS A 53 -1.54 -4.28 1.92
C HIS A 53 -2.96 -3.79 2.06
N PHE A 54 -3.91 -4.48 1.43
CA PHE A 54 -5.31 -4.14 1.58
C PHE A 54 -6.25 -5.33 1.35
N SER A 55 -7.44 -5.21 1.94
CA SER A 55 -8.58 -6.08 1.68
C SER A 55 -9.82 -5.21 1.53
N TYR A 56 -10.65 -5.51 0.54
CA TYR A 56 -11.94 -4.86 0.37
C TYR A 56 -13.06 -5.84 0.68
N ASP A 57 -13.93 -5.47 1.63
CA ASP A 57 -15.15 -6.18 1.95
C ASP A 57 -16.32 -5.47 1.27
N SER A 58 -16.86 -6.08 0.21
CA SER A 58 -17.97 -5.51 -0.56
C SER A 58 -19.30 -5.56 0.20
N SER A 59 -19.46 -6.44 1.19
CA SER A 59 -20.72 -6.59 1.94
C SER A 59 -21.04 -5.36 2.80
N ASN A 60 -20.00 -4.68 3.28
CA ASN A 60 -20.10 -3.48 4.10
C ASN A 60 -19.27 -2.31 3.54
N THR A 61 -18.81 -2.40 2.30
CA THR A 61 -18.01 -1.39 1.58
C THR A 61 -16.82 -0.88 2.38
N THR A 62 -16.11 -1.78 3.05
CA THR A 62 -14.95 -1.44 3.90
C THR A 62 -13.64 -1.78 3.21
N LEU A 63 -12.76 -0.80 3.11
CA LEU A 63 -11.37 -1.00 2.73
C LEU A 63 -10.50 -1.04 3.98
N SER A 64 -9.86 -2.18 4.24
CA SER A 64 -8.85 -2.32 5.28
C SER A 64 -7.47 -2.15 4.65
N VAL A 65 -6.61 -1.30 5.22
CA VAL A 65 -5.27 -0.98 4.69
C VAL A 65 -4.22 -1.15 5.76
N ALA A 66 -3.07 -1.71 5.36
CA ALA A 66 -1.80 -1.52 6.02
C ALA A 66 -0.76 -0.95 5.04
N PHE A 67 -0.19 0.20 5.37
CA PHE A 67 0.88 0.83 4.58
C PHE A 67 2.16 0.84 5.37
N ILE A 68 3.25 0.35 4.80
CA ILE A 68 4.57 0.32 5.43
C ILE A 68 5.51 1.20 4.62
N ALA A 69 6.28 2.05 5.29
CA ALA A 69 7.37 2.79 4.67
C ALA A 69 8.43 3.19 5.70
N SER A 70 9.65 3.43 5.22
CA SER A 70 10.70 4.05 6.03
C SER A 70 10.59 5.58 5.97
N PRO A 71 10.59 6.28 7.12
CA PRO A 71 10.72 7.73 7.13
C PRO A 71 12.02 8.19 6.44
N SER A 72 12.01 9.38 5.85
CA SER A 72 13.20 9.93 5.16
C SER A 72 14.38 10.23 6.09
N LYS A 73 14.14 10.31 7.40
CA LYS A 73 15.15 10.52 8.44
C LYS A 73 14.70 9.91 9.76
N PRO A 74 15.63 9.58 10.69
CA PRO A 74 15.27 9.16 12.04
C PRO A 74 14.33 10.17 12.72
N GLY A 75 13.28 9.66 13.38
CA GLY A 75 12.24 10.50 13.99
C GLY A 75 11.33 11.22 12.99
N GLY A 76 11.44 10.92 11.70
CA GLY A 76 10.54 11.42 10.67
C GLY A 76 9.15 10.78 10.72
N TRP A 77 8.39 11.02 9.65
CA TRP A 77 7.03 10.54 9.47
C TRP A 77 6.89 9.83 8.12
N VAL A 78 5.83 9.05 7.99
CA VAL A 78 5.36 8.48 6.72
C VAL A 78 3.89 8.78 6.55
N ALA A 79 3.41 8.83 5.32
CA ALA A 79 2.01 9.06 5.03
C ALA A 79 1.50 8.20 3.90
N TRP A 80 0.21 7.90 3.97
CA TRP A 80 -0.57 7.30 2.89
C TRP A 80 -1.90 8.03 2.79
N ALA A 81 -2.39 8.26 1.57
CA ALA A 81 -3.54 9.12 1.34
C ALA A 81 -4.45 8.60 0.23
N ILE A 82 -5.73 8.95 0.33
CA ILE A 82 -6.74 8.74 -0.71
C ILE A 82 -7.01 10.10 -1.37
N ASN A 83 -7.15 10.08 -2.70
CA ASN A 83 -7.39 11.26 -3.53
C ASN A 83 -8.83 11.23 -4.08
N PRO A 84 -9.85 11.64 -3.30
CA PRO A 84 -11.24 11.49 -3.70
C PRO A 84 -11.68 12.45 -4.80
N LYS A 85 -11.00 13.58 -4.97
CA LYS A 85 -11.40 14.66 -5.90
C LYS A 85 -10.56 14.74 -7.16
N ALA A 86 -9.24 14.59 -7.03
CA ALA A 86 -8.28 14.73 -8.12
C ALA A 86 -6.97 13.99 -7.80
N THR A 87 -6.24 13.55 -8.81
CA THR A 87 -4.92 12.90 -8.66
C THR A 87 -3.81 13.93 -8.38
N SER A 88 -3.90 14.59 -7.23
CA SER A 88 -2.93 15.57 -6.73
C SER A 88 -2.81 15.48 -5.21
N MET A 89 -1.72 16.03 -4.64
CA MET A 89 -1.58 16.10 -3.18
C MET A 89 -2.61 17.04 -2.55
N VAL A 90 -2.91 18.17 -3.20
CA VAL A 90 -4.02 19.04 -2.78
C VAL A 90 -5.34 18.33 -3.04
N GLY A 91 -6.21 18.33 -2.03
CA GLY A 91 -7.46 17.58 -2.00
C GLY A 91 -7.31 16.14 -1.50
N SER A 92 -6.09 15.71 -1.14
CA SER A 92 -5.85 14.38 -0.59
C SER A 92 -6.27 14.29 0.88
N GLN A 93 -6.68 13.10 1.27
CA GLN A 93 -7.09 12.76 2.63
C GLN A 93 -6.13 11.73 3.18
N ALA A 94 -5.27 12.18 4.09
CA ALA A 94 -4.05 11.49 4.45
C ALA A 94 -4.10 10.94 5.88
N LEU A 95 -3.49 9.77 6.05
CA LEU A 95 -3.01 9.25 7.31
C LEU A 95 -1.51 9.52 7.40
N VAL A 96 -1.08 10.14 8.49
CA VAL A 96 0.34 10.41 8.76
C VAL A 96 0.72 9.70 10.04
N ALA A 97 1.73 8.83 9.97
CA ALA A 97 2.30 8.17 11.13
C ALA A 97 3.69 8.69 11.47
N TYR A 98 3.94 8.84 12.77
CA TYR A 98 5.20 9.32 13.32
C TYR A 98 5.38 8.78 14.74
N LYS A 99 6.62 8.81 15.24
CA LYS A 99 6.89 8.49 16.65
C LYS A 99 6.56 9.70 17.51
N ASN A 100 5.68 9.53 18.48
CA ASN A 100 5.40 10.56 19.47
C ASN A 100 6.67 10.86 20.27
N SER A 101 7.09 12.13 20.32
CA SER A 101 8.35 12.53 20.95
C SER A 101 8.36 12.36 22.47
N THR A 102 7.19 12.32 23.11
CA THR A 102 7.05 12.14 24.56
C THR A 102 6.99 10.67 24.95
N THR A 103 6.20 9.86 24.24
CA THR A 103 5.99 8.44 24.60
C THR A 103 6.91 7.48 23.85
N GLY A 104 7.53 7.91 22.75
CA GLY A 104 8.31 7.07 21.84
C GLY A 104 7.47 6.13 20.97
N LEU A 105 6.16 6.05 21.20
CA LEU A 105 5.25 5.16 20.49
C LEU A 105 4.86 5.73 19.12
N ALA A 106 4.69 4.85 18.13
CA ALA A 106 4.10 5.24 16.86
C ALA A 106 2.64 5.65 17.05
N VAL A 107 2.26 6.77 16.46
CA VAL A 107 0.88 7.28 16.43
C VAL A 107 0.52 7.63 15.00
N VAL A 108 -0.78 7.62 14.70
CA VAL A 108 -1.33 8.04 13.40
C VAL A 108 -2.30 9.20 13.60
N ARG A 109 -2.26 10.18 12.70
CA ARG A 109 -3.21 11.29 12.63
C ARG A 109 -3.76 11.43 11.22
N THR A 110 -4.94 12.03 11.12
CA THR A 110 -5.61 12.33 9.85
C THR A 110 -5.38 13.79 9.45
N PHE A 111 -5.29 14.02 8.15
CA PHE A 111 -5.09 15.33 7.55
C PHE A 111 -5.96 15.47 6.30
N ASP A 112 -6.74 16.54 6.25
CA ASP A 112 -7.42 16.99 5.04
C ASP A 112 -6.50 18.03 4.36
N VAL A 113 -5.78 17.59 3.34
CA VAL A 113 -4.72 18.37 2.69
C VAL A 113 -5.33 19.31 1.67
N SER A 114 -5.86 20.44 2.13
CA SER A 114 -6.51 21.44 1.28
C SER A 114 -5.54 22.42 0.59
N SER A 115 -4.30 22.53 1.09
CA SER A 115 -3.26 23.41 0.53
C SER A 115 -1.86 22.96 0.98
N TYR A 116 -0.81 23.52 0.37
CA TYR A 116 0.58 23.29 0.82
C TYR A 116 1.01 24.20 1.98
N SER A 117 0.25 25.26 2.27
CA SER A 117 0.63 26.29 3.24
C SER A 117 0.15 26.01 4.66
N SER A 118 -0.90 25.20 4.84
CA SER A 118 -1.41 24.84 6.17
C SER A 118 -1.74 23.34 6.23
N ILE A 119 -0.78 22.56 6.74
CA ILE A 119 -0.93 21.13 6.99
C ILE A 119 -1.18 20.94 8.48
N VAL A 120 -2.45 20.92 8.86
CA VAL A 120 -2.89 20.72 10.25
C VAL A 120 -3.75 19.47 10.36
N PRO A 121 -3.69 18.74 11.49
CA PRO A 121 -4.55 17.59 11.69
C PRO A 121 -6.03 17.97 11.56
N ASN A 122 -6.78 17.18 10.79
CA ASN A 122 -8.21 17.35 10.61
C ASN A 122 -8.90 16.00 10.39
N ASN A 123 -10.21 15.96 10.53
CA ASN A 123 -10.99 14.78 10.19
C ASN A 123 -11.08 14.60 8.67
N LEU A 124 -11.20 13.34 8.25
CA LEU A 124 -11.44 12.98 6.85
C LEU A 124 -12.92 13.16 6.52
N SER A 125 -13.24 13.40 5.25
CA SER A 125 -14.62 13.52 4.76
C SER A 125 -15.34 12.17 4.65
N PHE A 126 -14.61 11.06 4.72
CA PHE A 126 -15.16 9.71 4.81
C PHE A 126 -14.82 9.09 6.15
N GLU A 127 -15.64 8.13 6.57
CA GLU A 127 -15.47 7.44 7.83
C GLU A 127 -14.18 6.62 7.83
N VAL A 128 -13.38 6.83 8.88
CA VAL A 128 -12.12 6.12 9.10
C VAL A 128 -12.02 5.69 10.56
N TRP A 129 -11.76 4.41 10.78
CA TRP A 129 -11.68 3.82 12.12
C TRP A 129 -10.54 2.81 12.21
N ASP A 130 -10.36 2.21 13.39
CA ASP A 130 -9.28 1.27 13.71
C ASP A 130 -7.89 1.79 13.32
N ARG A 131 -7.69 3.11 13.43
CA ARG A 131 -6.45 3.77 13.05
C ARG A 131 -5.36 3.47 14.08
N THR A 132 -4.32 2.78 13.67
CA THR A 132 -3.15 2.52 14.51
C THR A 132 -1.85 2.66 13.74
N ALA A 133 -0.75 2.83 14.44
CA ALA A 133 0.58 2.78 13.84
C ALA A 133 1.51 1.85 14.63
N GLU A 134 2.44 1.20 13.94
CA GLU A 134 3.45 0.33 14.54
C GLU A 134 4.86 0.82 14.17
N SER A 135 5.79 0.77 15.13
CA SER A 135 7.22 0.94 14.87
C SER A 135 7.87 -0.41 14.62
N ARG A 136 8.75 -0.48 13.63
CA ARG A 136 9.44 -1.71 13.23
C ARG A 136 10.93 -1.64 13.58
N SER A 137 11.56 -2.80 13.69
CA SER A 137 12.97 -2.94 14.10
C SER A 137 13.94 -2.35 13.07
N ASP A 138 13.57 -2.33 11.80
CA ASP A 138 14.30 -1.70 10.69
C ASP A 138 14.12 -0.17 10.63
N GLY A 139 13.38 0.41 11.58
CA GLY A 139 13.09 1.84 11.64
C GLY A 139 11.90 2.28 10.78
N SER A 140 11.30 1.38 10.00
CA SER A 140 10.08 1.68 9.24
C SER A 140 8.86 1.81 10.16
N LEU A 141 7.82 2.45 9.62
CA LEU A 141 6.53 2.63 10.27
C LEU A 141 5.46 1.93 9.45
N ALA A 142 4.51 1.29 10.14
CA ALA A 142 3.31 0.77 9.52
C ALA A 142 2.09 1.59 9.97
N ILE A 143 1.23 1.97 9.02
CA ILE A 143 -0.05 2.63 9.22
C ILE A 143 -1.14 1.59 8.99
N PHE A 144 -2.11 1.50 9.89
CA PHE A 144 -3.29 0.67 9.74
C PHE A 144 -4.54 1.53 9.85
N ALA A 145 -5.52 1.27 9.01
CA ALA A 145 -6.85 1.87 9.11
C ALA A 145 -7.90 1.08 8.34
N LYS A 146 -9.15 1.32 8.69
CA LYS A 146 -10.30 0.93 7.90
C LYS A 146 -11.04 2.17 7.41
N PHE A 147 -11.53 2.08 6.19
CA PHE A 147 -12.22 3.16 5.51
C PHE A 147 -13.58 2.67 5.03
N LYS A 148 -14.61 3.48 5.24
CA LYS A 148 -15.88 3.31 4.56
C LYS A 148 -15.70 3.91 3.18
N ILE A 149 -15.71 3.08 2.14
CA ILE A 149 -15.62 3.57 0.78
C ILE A 149 -17.01 4.07 0.36
N PRO A 150 -17.16 5.38 0.06
CA PRO A 150 -18.38 5.91 -0.51
C PRO A 150 -18.67 5.27 -1.87
N ALA A 151 -19.95 5.04 -2.18
CA ALA A 151 -20.37 4.33 -3.40
C ALA A 151 -19.90 5.02 -4.69
N ASP A 152 -19.79 6.36 -4.68
CA ASP A 152 -19.27 7.16 -5.78
C ASP A 152 -17.78 6.87 -6.05
N LEU A 153 -16.96 6.69 -5.02
CA LEU A 153 -15.55 6.30 -5.19
C LEU A 153 -15.39 4.86 -5.67
N ALA A 154 -16.28 3.95 -5.24
CA ALA A 154 -16.27 2.56 -5.71
C ALA A 154 -16.61 2.45 -7.20
N SER A 155 -17.50 3.32 -7.70
CA SER A 155 -17.93 3.34 -9.11
C SER A 155 -16.95 4.03 -10.08
N GLY A 156 -16.04 4.86 -9.57
CA GLY A 156 -15.06 5.60 -10.37
C GLY A 156 -13.78 4.82 -10.71
N GLY A 157 -13.54 3.68 -10.05
CA GLY A 157 -12.32 2.87 -10.21
C GLY A 157 -12.22 2.08 -11.52
N GLU A 158 -13.30 2.00 -12.31
CA GLU A 158 -13.37 1.21 -13.55
C GLU A 158 -12.98 2.01 -14.82
N LYS A 159 -12.68 3.32 -14.68
CA LYS A 159 -12.28 4.14 -15.83
C LYS A 159 -10.80 4.48 -15.81
N LYS A 160 -9.96 3.51 -16.18
CA LYS A 160 -8.68 3.81 -16.82
C LYS A 160 -8.19 2.69 -17.72
#